data_AF-A0A2Z5EM28-F1
#
_entry.id   AF-A0A2Z5EM28-F1
#
_cell.length_a   1.000
_cell.length_b   1.000
_cell.length_c   1.000
_cell.angle_alpha   90.00
_cell.angle_beta   90.00
_cell.angle_gamma   90.00
#
_symmetry.space_group_name_H-M   'P 1'
#
loop_
_entity.id
_entity.type
_entity.pdbx_description
1 polymer ?
#
loop_
_entity_poly.entity_id
_entity_poly.type
_entity_poly.pdbx_seq_one_letter_code
_entity_poly.pdbx_strand_id
1 'polypeptide(L)' 'MCRSWPNGHDFAHGTFYIHGMWIMCLLGRHRPSPVSMARHADGLTAALCEPCGVPLTRTVKGAWRAALPQASPAPARSRH' A
#
# COMPACT_ATOMS: atom_id res chain seq x y z
N MET A 1 3.27 -24.80 6.92
CA MET A 1 1.83 -25.04 6.62
C MET A 1 1.35 -23.88 5.75
N CYS A 2 1.37 -24.03 4.43
CA CYS A 2 0.91 -23.03 3.47
C CYS A 2 -0.53 -23.38 3.08
N ARG A 3 -1.49 -22.49 3.36
CA ARG A 3 -2.90 -22.69 3.00
C ARG A 3 -3.13 -22.22 1.55
N SER A 4 -3.40 -23.17 0.67
CA SER A 4 -4.00 -22.93 -0.63
C SER A 4 -5.40 -22.35 -0.46
N TRP A 5 -5.74 -21.32 -1.24
CA TRP A 5 -7.10 -20.83 -1.42
C TRP A 5 -7.55 -21.14 -2.85
N PRO A 6 -8.58 -21.95 -3.06
CA PRO A 6 -9.29 -22.00 -4.32
C PRO A 6 -10.48 -21.04 -4.28
N ASN A 7 -10.74 -20.34 -5.37
CA ASN A 7 -12.06 -20.27 -6.04
C ASN A 7 -12.10 -19.05 -6.97
N GLY A 8 -12.26 -19.36 -8.25
CA GLY A 8 -12.49 -18.38 -9.30
C GLY A 8 -13.83 -17.68 -9.13
N HIS A 9 -13.80 -16.37 -9.31
CA HIS A 9 -14.97 -15.58 -9.70
C HIS A 9 -14.50 -14.62 -10.79
N ASP A 10 -15.05 -14.81 -11.97
CA ASP A 10 -15.31 -13.83 -13.04
C ASP A 10 -14.40 -12.57 -13.07
N PHE A 11 -13.30 -12.66 -13.83
CA PHE A 11 -12.32 -11.57 -14.02
C PHE A 11 -12.69 -10.59 -15.15
N ALA A 12 -13.92 -10.57 -15.66
CA ALA A 12 -14.26 -9.78 -16.85
C ALA A 12 -14.78 -8.37 -16.55
N HIS A 13 -15.21 -8.07 -15.33
CA HIS A 13 -15.74 -6.74 -14.93
C HIS A 13 -14.77 -5.90 -14.06
N GLY A 14 -13.58 -6.42 -13.72
CA GLY A 14 -12.63 -5.76 -12.82
C GLY A 14 -11.72 -4.71 -13.46
N THR A 15 -11.47 -4.79 -14.77
CA THR A 15 -10.45 -3.95 -15.43
C THR A 15 -10.86 -2.48 -15.59
N PHE A 16 -12.16 -2.17 -15.66
CA PHE A 16 -12.62 -0.77 -15.75
C PHE A 16 -12.58 -0.04 -14.40
N TYR A 17 -12.85 -0.73 -13.28
CA TYR A 17 -12.75 -0.12 -11.94
C TYR A 17 -11.30 0.16 -11.53
N ILE A 18 -10.35 -0.67 -11.99
CA ILE A 18 -8.93 -0.51 -11.70
C ILE A 18 -8.36 0.73 -12.43
N HIS A 19 -8.72 0.97 -13.70
CA HIS A 19 -8.21 2.12 -14.45
C HIS A 19 -8.64 3.48 -13.88
N GLY A 20 -9.89 3.62 -13.42
CA GLY A 20 -10.36 4.88 -12.82
C GLY A 20 -9.67 5.20 -11.47
N MET A 21 -9.35 4.16 -10.69
CA MET A 21 -8.70 4.31 -9.39
C MET A 21 -7.21 4.69 -9.51
N TRP A 22 -6.56 4.34 -10.62
CA TRP A 22 -5.17 4.72 -10.89
C TRP A 22 -5.00 6.22 -11.15
N ILE A 23 -5.96 6.87 -11.79
CA ILE A 23 -5.93 8.32 -12.03
C ILE A 23 -5.95 9.11 -10.71
N MET A 24 -6.74 8.64 -9.74
CA MET A 24 -6.77 9.26 -8.40
C MET A 24 -5.42 9.13 -7.68
N CYS A 25 -4.69 8.03 -7.92
CA CYS A 25 -3.36 7.84 -7.36
C CYS A 25 -2.34 8.82 -7.95
N LEU A 26 -2.42 9.11 -9.26
CA LEU A 26 -1.59 10.12 -9.91
C LEU A 26 -1.85 11.53 -9.36
N LEU A 27 -3.08 11.80 -8.90
CA LEU A 27 -3.46 13.03 -8.22
C LEU A 27 -3.13 13.02 -6.71
N GLY A 28 -2.41 12.00 -6.22
CA GLY A 28 -2.05 11.85 -4.81
C GLY A 28 -3.19 11.40 -3.89
N ARG A 29 -4.35 11.05 -4.43
CA ARG A 29 -5.50 10.50 -3.69
C ARG A 29 -5.43 8.98 -3.66
N HIS A 30 -4.80 8.48 -2.61
CA HIS A 30 -4.63 7.04 -2.41
C HIS A 30 -5.70 6.48 -1.47
N ARG A 31 -6.30 5.36 -1.88
CA ARG A 31 -7.23 4.59 -1.05
C ARG A 31 -6.46 3.49 -0.31
N PRO A 32 -6.47 3.46 1.03
CA PRO A 32 -5.79 2.43 1.81
C PRO A 32 -6.54 1.10 1.71
N SER A 33 -5.79 0.02 1.48
CA SER A 33 -6.33 -1.33 1.41
C SER A 33 -6.51 -1.91 2.82
N PRO A 34 -7.74 -2.28 3.24
CA PRO A 34 -8.00 -2.80 4.58
C PRO A 34 -7.33 -4.15 4.84
N VAL A 35 -7.07 -4.95 3.80
CA VAL A 35 -6.40 -6.25 3.94
C VAL A 35 -4.90 -6.14 4.20
N SER A 36 -4.31 -4.98 3.92
CA SER A 36 -2.87 -4.71 4.10
C SER A 36 -2.57 -3.81 5.31
N MET A 37 -3.60 -3.47 6.09
CA MET A 37 -3.47 -2.49 7.17
C MET A 37 -2.73 -3.10 8.37
N ALA A 38 -1.62 -2.49 8.77
CA ALA A 38 -0.83 -2.86 9.93
C ALA A 38 -0.66 -1.66 10.87
N ARG A 39 -0.78 -1.88 12.18
CA ARG A 39 -0.46 -0.86 13.19
C ARG A 39 0.94 -1.09 13.72
N HIS A 40 1.74 -0.05 13.74
CA HIS A 40 3.06 -0.01 14.32
C HIS A 40 3.00 0.49 15.77
N ALA A 41 3.99 0.11 16.57
CA ALA A 41 4.06 0.42 18.00
C ALA A 41 4.27 1.92 18.30
N ASP A 42 4.74 2.68 17.32
CA ASP A 42 4.90 4.14 17.34
C ASP A 42 3.57 4.91 17.15
N GLY A 43 2.44 4.19 17.04
CA GLY A 43 1.14 4.80 16.78
C GLY A 43 0.91 5.16 15.32
N LEU A 44 1.79 4.74 14.40
CA LEU A 44 1.55 4.82 12.97
C LEU A 44 0.74 3.62 12.50
N THR A 45 -0.20 3.84 11.59
CA THR A 45 -0.84 2.78 10.82
C THR A 45 -0.29 2.83 9.40
N ALA A 46 0.25 1.72 8.93
CA ALA A 46 0.65 1.53 7.54
C ALA A 46 -0.41 0.72 6.79
N ALA A 47 -0.55 0.95 5.49
CA ALA A 47 -1.35 0.14 4.57
C ALA A 47 -0.79 0.33 3.15
N LEU A 48 -1.05 -0.59 2.24
CA LEU A 48 -0.80 -0.37 0.82
C LEU A 48 -2.00 0.33 0.18
N CYS A 49 -1.73 1.15 -0.83
CA CYS A 49 -2.78 1.65 -1.70
C CYS A 49 -3.36 0.48 -2.52
N GLU A 50 -4.68 0.31 -2.48
CA GLU A 50 -5.39 -0.77 -3.17
C GLU A 50 -5.13 -0.80 -4.70
N PRO A 51 -5.23 0.33 -5.43
CA PRO A 51 -4.95 0.36 -6.87
C PRO A 51 -3.46 0.35 -7.24
N CYS A 52 -2.60 1.15 -6.60
CA CYS A 52 -1.21 1.35 -7.06
C CYS A 52 -0.14 0.68 -6.19
N GLY A 53 -0.52 0.04 -5.07
CA GLY A 53 0.42 -0.64 -4.18
C GLY A 53 1.40 0.26 -3.42
N VAL A 54 1.31 1.58 -3.57
CA VAL A 54 2.19 2.52 -2.84
C VAL A 54 1.97 2.37 -1.34
N PRO A 55 3.04 2.30 -0.52
CA PRO A 55 2.90 2.28 0.92
C PRO A 55 2.30 3.61 1.40
N LEU A 56 1.29 3.53 2.23
CA LEU A 56 0.61 4.64 2.88
C LEU A 56 0.82 4.54 4.38
N THR A 57 0.99 5.68 5.03
CA THR A 57 1.03 5.80 6.48
C THR A 57 0.03 6.84 6.96
N ARG A 58 -0.55 6.61 8.14
CA ARG A 58 -1.30 7.60 8.89
C ARG A 58 -0.88 7.57 10.35
N THR A 59 -0.95 8.71 11.01
CA THR A 59 -0.89 8.76 12.48
C THR A 59 -2.27 8.41 13.05
N VAL A 60 -2.37 8.15 14.36
CA VAL A 60 -3.62 7.80 15.07
C VAL A 60 -4.79 8.76 14.76
N LYS A 61 -4.51 10.05 14.52
CA LYS A 61 -5.51 11.09 14.23
C LYS A 61 -5.34 11.73 12.84
N GLY A 62 -4.43 11.21 12.02
CA GLY A 62 -4.01 11.85 10.77
C GLY A 62 -4.74 11.32 9.53
N ALA A 63 -4.63 12.10 8.45
CA ALA A 63 -4.97 11.64 7.12
C ALA A 63 -3.95 10.62 6.61
N TRP A 64 -4.39 9.71 5.73
CA TRP A 64 -3.50 8.83 4.98
C TRP A 64 -2.62 9.65 4.05
N ARG A 65 -1.32 9.38 4.09
CA ARG A 65 -0.32 9.99 3.21
C ARG A 65 0.51 8.88 2.59
N ALA A 66 1.00 9.10 1.38
CA ALA A 66 2.02 8.23 0.81
C ALA A 66 3.23 8.25 1.75
N ALA A 67 3.64 7.07 2.19
CA ALA A 67 4.94 6.92 2.83
C ALA A 67 5.96 7.17 1.73
N LEU A 68 6.56 8.36 1.73
CA LEU A 68 7.79 8.55 0.96
C LEU A 68 8.72 7.41 1.39
N PRO A 69 9.40 6.73 0.45
CA PRO A 69 10.46 5.83 0.84
C PRO A 69 11.39 6.66 1.69
N GLN A 70 11.42 6.39 3.00
CA GLN A 70 12.45 6.96 3.85
C GLN A 70 13.73 6.52 3.18
N ALA A 71 14.48 7.49 2.64
CA ALA A 71 15.70 7.23 1.91
C ALA A 71 16.47 6.20 2.72
N SER A 72 16.49 4.96 2.21
CA SER A 72 17.15 3.87 2.93
C SER A 72 18.57 4.38 3.12
N PRO A 73 19.07 4.52 4.37
CA PRO A 73 20.43 4.95 4.56
C PRO A 73 21.28 3.97 3.77
N ALA A 74 21.95 4.51 2.73
CA ALA A 74 22.69 3.71 1.77
C ALA A 74 23.53 2.68 2.55
N PRO A 75 23.53 1.39 2.16
CA PRO A 75 24.25 0.38 2.91
C PRO A 75 25.69 0.88 3.06
N ALA A 76 26.14 1.02 4.30
CA ALA A 76 27.49 1.46 4.61
C ALA A 76 28.43 0.52 3.85
N ARG A 77 29.06 1.04 2.80
CA ARG A 77 30.07 0.33 2.01
C ARG A 77 31.14 -0.11 3.00
N SER A 78 31.14 -1.37 3.40
CA SER A 78 32.26 -1.94 4.15
C SER A 78 33.45 -1.94 3.20
N ARG A 79 34.39 -1.01 3.41
CA ARG A 79 35.73 -1.09 2.80
C ARG A 79 36.41 -2.30 3.43
N HIS A 80 36.60 -3.33 2.62
CA HIS A 80 37.65 -4.32 2.81
C HIS A 80 38.91 -3.85 2.10
#